data_AF-A0A847CIS6-F1
#
_entry.id   AF-A0A847CIS6-F1
#
_cell.length_a   1.000
_cell.length_b   1.000
_cell.length_c   1.000
_cell.angle_alpha   90.00
_cell.angle_beta   90.00
_cell.angle_gamma   90.00
#
_symmetry.space_group_name_H-M   'P 1'
#
loop_
_entity.id
_entity.type
_entity.pdbx_description
1 polymer ?
#
loop_
_entity_poly.entity_id
_entity_poly.type
_entity_poly.pdbx_seq_one_letter_code
_entity_poly.pdbx_strand_id
1 'polypeptide(L)' 'MAVQQRRGSKTRKNKRRTHFKLEAPTLVKCPNCGEMKRSHHQCPNCLSK' A
#
# COMPACT_ATOMS: atom_id res chain seq x y z
N MET A 1 25.28 6.35 -24.71
CA MET A 1 24.31 5.92 -23.68
C MET A 1 23.98 7.12 -22.79
N ALA A 2 22.72 7.32 -22.38
CA ALA A 2 22.37 8.42 -21.49
C ALA A 2 22.84 8.12 -20.06
N VAL A 3 23.73 8.96 -19.53
CA VAL A 3 24.24 8.86 -18.15
C VAL A 3 23.92 10.13 -17.37
N GLN A 4 23.80 10.00 -16.05
CA GLN A 4 23.56 11.16 -15.20
C GLN A 4 24.80 12.04 -15.16
N GLN A 5 24.68 13.30 -15.59
CA GLN A 5 25.79 14.26 -15.57
C GLN A 5 26.31 14.57 -14.16
N ARG A 6 25.43 14.54 -13.14
CA ARG A 6 25.76 14.87 -11.74
C ARG A 6 24.90 14.06 -10.77
N ARG A 7 25.39 13.87 -9.55
CA ARG A 7 24.61 13.32 -8.43
C ARG A 7 23.44 14.26 -8.11
N GLY A 8 22.22 13.72 -8.05
CA GLY A 8 21.05 14.48 -7.60
C GLY A 8 21.18 14.90 -6.12
N SER A 9 20.83 16.15 -5.81
CA SER A 9 20.85 16.65 -4.42
C SER A 9 19.86 15.89 -3.52
N LYS A 10 20.11 15.90 -2.20
CA LYS A 10 19.21 15.31 -1.19
C LYS A 10 17.80 15.89 -1.33
N THR A 11 17.69 17.20 -1.50
CA THR A 11 16.42 17.91 -1.73
C THR A 11 15.70 17.44 -2.99
N ARG A 12 16.41 17.31 -4.12
CA ARG A 12 15.80 16.84 -5.38
C ARG A 12 15.31 15.39 -5.27
N LYS A 13 16.09 14.53 -4.61
CA LYS A 13 15.69 13.14 -4.32
C LYS A 13 14.41 13.11 -3.47
N ASN A 14 14.37 13.87 -2.38
CA ASN A 14 13.24 13.86 -1.46
C ASN A 14 11.97 14.47 -2.09
N LYS A 15 12.10 15.56 -2.85
CA LYS A 15 11.00 16.15 -3.63
C LYS A 15 10.42 15.16 -4.66
N ARG A 16 11.25 14.34 -5.31
CA ARG A 16 10.75 13.30 -6.22
C ARG A 16 9.99 12.18 -5.49
N ARG A 17 10.29 11.95 -4.20
CA ARG A 17 9.71 10.87 -3.39
C ARG A 17 8.42 11.28 -2.65
N THR A 18 7.90 12.48 -2.86
CA THR A 18 6.71 13.01 -2.14
C THR A 18 5.46 12.17 -2.31
N HIS A 19 5.32 11.49 -3.45
CA HIS A 19 4.17 10.66 -3.80
C HIS A 19 4.34 9.18 -3.43
N PHE A 20 5.50 8.78 -2.90
CA PHE A 20 5.72 7.40 -2.45
C PHE A 20 5.17 7.20 -1.04
N LYS A 21 3.84 7.29 -0.91
CA LYS A 21 3.11 7.03 0.32
C LYS A 21 2.27 5.77 0.13
N LEU A 22 2.28 4.90 1.13
CA LEU A 22 1.42 3.73 1.18
C LEU A 22 0.07 4.16 1.73
N GLU A 23 -1.01 3.76 1.06
CA GLU A 23 -2.37 3.94 1.57
C GLU A 23 -2.77 2.70 2.38
N ALA A 24 -3.44 2.93 3.51
CA ALA A 24 -3.96 1.84 4.32
C ALA A 24 -5.09 1.14 3.56
N PRO A 25 -5.13 -0.21 3.53
CA PRO A 25 -6.19 -0.93 2.85
C PRO A 25 -7.53 -0.69 3.54
N THR A 26 -8.60 -0.59 2.74
CA THR A 26 -9.96 -0.49 3.26
C THR A 26 -10.40 -1.87 3.79
N LEU A 27 -10.64 -1.92 5.10
CA LEU A 27 -11.10 -3.13 5.78
C LEU A 27 -12.55 -2.96 6.22
N VAL A 28 -13.36 -3.99 5.99
CA VAL A 28 -14.79 -4.04 6.31
C VAL A 28 -15.03 -5.21 7.27
N LYS A 29 -15.98 -5.07 8.19
CA LYS A 29 -16.38 -6.16 9.09
C LYS A 29 -17.03 -7.30 8.30
N CYS A 30 -16.64 -8.53 8.61
CA CYS A 30 -17.28 -9.71 8.05
C CYS A 30 -18.62 -9.96 8.75
N PRO A 31 -19.74 -10.16 8.02
CA PRO A 31 -21.05 -10.40 8.63
C PRO A 31 -21.15 -11.74 9.39
N ASN A 32 -20.30 -12.72 9.06
CA ASN A 32 -20.39 -14.07 9.62
C ASN A 32 -19.50 -14.29 10.85
N CYS A 33 -18.34 -13.62 10.93
CA CYS A 33 -17.37 -13.83 12.02
C CYS A 33 -16.98 -12.53 12.76
N GLY A 34 -17.45 -11.37 12.32
CA GLY A 34 -17.12 -10.08 12.95
C GLY A 34 -15.70 -9.56 12.70
N GLU A 35 -14.83 -10.35 12.09
CA GLU A 35 -13.44 -9.96 11.81
C GLU A 35 -13.30 -9.02 10.61
N MET A 36 -12.17 -8.30 10.57
CA MET A 36 -11.85 -7.35 9.51
C MET A 36 -11.36 -8.11 8.27
N LYS A 37 -12.07 -7.93 7.15
CA LYS A 37 -11.69 -8.47 5.84
C LYS A 37 -11.49 -7.34 4.84
N ARG A 38 -10.74 -7.62 3.76
CA ARG A 38 -10.70 -6.71 2.61
C ARG A 38 -12.05 -6.69 1.90
N SER A 39 -12.43 -5.52 1.39
CA SER A 39 -13.63 -5.37 0.55
C SER A 39 -13.53 -6.27 -0.69
N HIS A 40 -14.65 -6.89 -1.09
CA HIS A 40 -14.74 -7.85 -2.22
C HIS A 40 -13.88 -9.11 -2.14
N HIS A 41 -13.23 -9.38 -1.01
CA HIS A 41 -12.53 -10.64 -0.75
C HIS A 41 -13.33 -11.52 0.21
N GLN A 42 -13.16 -12.83 0.08
CA GLN A 42 -13.65 -13.78 1.08
C GLN A 42 -12.87 -13.61 2.39
N CYS A 43 -13.57 -13.71 3.52
CA CYS A 43 -12.90 -13.65 4.81
C CYS A 43 -11.98 -14.87 4.96
N PRO A 44 -10.67 -14.68 5.21
CA PRO A 44 -9.74 -15.80 5.35
C PRO A 44 -10.09 -16.71 6.54
N ASN A 45 -10.72 -16.17 7.58
CA ASN A 45 -11.14 -16.96 8.75
C ASN A 45 -12.45 -17.75 8.52
N CYS A 46 -13.36 -17.23 7.68
CA CYS A 46 -14.55 -18.01 7.27
C CYS A 46 -14.20 -19.13 6.29
N LEU A 47 -13.02 -19.10 5.68
CA LEU A 47 -12.52 -20.13 4.77
C LEU A 47 -11.79 -21.27 5.49
N SER A 48 -11.33 -21.03 6.71
CA SER A 48 -10.60 -22.01 7.54
C SER A 48 -11.50 -22.76 8.54
N LYS A 49 -12.82 -22.58 8.45
CA LYS A 49 -13.83 -23.39 9.14
C LYS A 49 -14.71 -24.09 8.12
#